data_AF-A0A383DEG5-F1
#
_entry.id   AF-A0A383DEG5-F1
#
_cell.length_a   1.000
_cell.length_b   1.000
_cell.length_c   1.000
_cell.angle_alpha   90.00
_cell.angle_beta   90.00
_cell.angle_gamma   90.00
#
_symmetry.space_group_name_H-M   'P 1'
#
loop_
_entity.id
_entity.type
_entity.pdbx_description
1 polymer ?
#
loop_
_entity_poly.entity_id
_entity_poly.type
_entity_poly.pdbx_seq_one_letter_code
_entity_poly.pdbx_strand_id
1 'polypeptide(L)'
;MKADAINLLTAYAARGQSVVDPRELLAELRRIGYPIRFNGLMQILQNEPIVKSIDGERLELALLNKDRFKTPADAEQEEKDIHRKALGQVKKDL
;
A
#
# COMPACT_ATOMS: atom_id res chain seq x y z
N MET A 1 -8.01 -0.59 13.70
CA MET A 1 -8.78 -1.58 12.91
C MET A 1 -8.61 -1.41 11.40
N LYS A 2 -9.07 -0.32 10.78
CA LYS A 2 -8.90 -0.10 9.32
C LYS A 2 -7.42 -0.07 8.94
N ALA A 3 -6.62 0.74 9.64
CA ALA A 3 -5.17 0.81 9.43
C ALA A 3 -4.49 -0.57 9.55
N ASP A 4 -4.90 -1.40 10.50
CA ASP A 4 -4.34 -2.75 10.68
C ASP A 4 -4.72 -3.70 9.54
N ALA A 5 -5.95 -3.62 9.05
CA ALA A 5 -6.37 -4.37 7.86
C ALA A 5 -5.53 -3.95 6.65
N ILE A 6 -5.31 -2.66 6.45
CA ILE A 6 -4.43 -2.14 5.38
C ILE A 6 -2.99 -2.59 5.58
N ASN A 7 -2.47 -2.57 6.81
CA ASN A 7 -1.11 -3.00 7.12
C ASN A 7 -0.93 -4.50 6.82
N LEU A 8 -1.91 -5.34 7.14
CA LEU A 8 -1.91 -6.76 6.79
C LEU A 8 -1.91 -6.96 5.27
N LEU A 9 -2.78 -6.25 4.55
CA LEU A 9 -2.81 -6.29 3.09
C LEU A 9 -1.49 -5.81 2.46
N THR A 10 -0.88 -4.79 3.04
CA THR A 10 0.43 -4.27 2.63
C THR A 10 1.53 -5.31 2.86
N ALA A 11 1.50 -6.03 3.98
CA ALA A 11 2.44 -7.11 4.26
C ALA A 11 2.28 -8.27 3.27
N TYR A 12 1.05 -8.64 2.90
CA TYR A 12 0.80 -9.65 1.87
C TYR A 12 1.33 -9.19 0.50
N ALA A 13 1.04 -7.95 0.09
CA ALA A 13 1.57 -7.38 -1.15
C ALA A 13 3.12 -7.36 -1.18
N ALA A 14 3.76 -6.98 -0.07
CA ALA A 14 5.23 -6.96 0.04
C ALA A 14 5.85 -8.36 -0.11
N ARG A 15 5.14 -9.41 0.31
CA ARG A 15 5.52 -10.82 0.11
C ARG A 15 5.25 -11.34 -1.31
N GLY A 16 4.73 -10.48 -2.20
CA GLY A 16 4.40 -10.84 -3.58
C GLY A 16 3.05 -11.53 -3.73
N GLN A 17 2.20 -11.53 -2.71
CA GLN A 17 0.84 -12.03 -2.84
C GLN A 17 -0.04 -10.95 -3.47
N SER A 18 -0.66 -11.27 -4.60
CA SER A 18 -1.62 -10.42 -5.31
C SER A 18 -3.07 -10.79 -5.01
N VAL A 19 -3.31 -11.95 -4.42
CA VAL A 19 -4.63 -12.47 -4.08
C VAL A 19 -4.59 -12.98 -2.65
N VAL A 20 -5.57 -12.56 -1.85
CA VAL A 20 -5.73 -12.93 -0.44
C VAL A 20 -7.14 -13.50 -0.24
N ASP A 21 -7.28 -14.53 0.60
CA ASP A 21 -8.59 -14.99 1.04
C ASP A 21 -9.15 -14.00 2.10
N PRO A 22 -10.30 -13.35 1.86
CA PRO A 22 -10.89 -12.42 2.82
C PRO A 22 -11.23 -13.08 4.17
N ARG A 23 -11.45 -14.40 4.22
CA ARG A 23 -11.68 -15.17 5.45
C ARG A 23 -10.40 -15.37 6.25
N GLU A 24 -9.26 -15.57 5.60
CA GLU A 24 -7.96 -15.61 6.27
C GLU A 24 -7.61 -14.25 6.86
N LEU A 25 -7.81 -13.17 6.10
CA LEU A 25 -7.65 -11.80 6.61
C LEU A 25 -8.55 -11.54 7.82
N LEU A 26 -9.81 -11.98 7.77
CA LEU A 26 -10.75 -11.87 8.89
C LEU A 26 -10.27 -12.65 10.12
N ALA A 27 -9.76 -13.87 9.94
CA ALA A 27 -9.23 -14.68 11.02
C ALA A 27 -8.01 -14.02 11.68
N GLU A 28 -7.12 -13.46 10.86
CA GLU A 28 -5.92 -12.77 11.34
C GLU A 28 -6.26 -11.48 12.10
N LEU A 29 -7.22 -10.69 11.60
CA LEU A 29 -7.74 -9.52 12.30
C LEU A 29 -8.35 -9.88 13.66
N ARG A 30 -9.09 -11.00 13.74
CA ARG A 30 -9.64 -11.49 15.02
C ARG A 30 -8.54 -11.95 15.97
N ARG A 31 -7.51 -12.62 15.45
CA ARG A 31 -6.36 -13.09 16.22
C ARG A 31 -5.60 -11.95 16.90
N ILE A 32 -5.52 -10.79 16.24
CA ILE A 32 -4.88 -9.58 16.79
C ILE A 32 -5.84 -8.69 17.61
N GLY A 33 -7.05 -9.17 17.92
CA GLY A 33 -7.97 -8.49 18.84
C GLY A 33 -9.00 -7.57 18.19
N TYR A 34 -9.23 -7.64 16.87
CA TYR A 34 -10.29 -6.90 16.19
C TYR A 34 -11.54 -7.77 15.94
N PRO A 35 -12.59 -7.68 16.78
CA PRO A 35 -13.83 -8.43 16.60
C PRO A 35 -14.68 -7.82 15.48
N ILE A 36 -14.32 -8.08 14.23
CA ILE A 36 -15.06 -7.63 13.04
C ILE A 36 -15.85 -8.78 12.40
N ARG A 37 -16.98 -8.43 11.78
CA ARG A 37 -17.77 -9.34 10.94
C ARG A 37 -17.30 -9.25 9.50
N PHE A 38 -17.47 -10.34 8.74
CA PHE A 38 -17.08 -10.40 7.33
C PHE A 38 -17.63 -9.23 6.50
N ASN A 39 -18.93 -8.94 6.59
CA ASN A 39 -19.54 -7.83 5.86
C ASN A 39 -18.93 -6.46 6.23
N GLY A 40 -18.54 -6.27 7.49
CA GLY A 40 -17.87 -5.05 7.94
C GLY A 40 -16.46 -4.94 7.35
N LEU A 41 -15.74 -6.06 7.26
CA LEU A 41 -14.42 -6.11 6.60
C LEU A 41 -14.55 -5.72 5.11
N MET A 42 -15.50 -6.32 4.41
CA MET A 42 -15.77 -6.02 3.00
C MET A 42 -16.06 -4.53 2.77
N GLN A 43 -16.95 -3.94 3.58
CA GLN A 43 -17.31 -2.52 3.48
C GLN A 43 -16.11 -1.59 3.72
N ILE A 44 -15.23 -1.94 4.65
CA ILE A 44 -14.03 -1.14 4.95
C ILE A 44 -13.03 -1.19 3.79
N LEU A 45 -12.95 -2.32 3.10
CA LEU A 45 -11.96 -2.58 2.06
C LEU A 45 -12.40 -2.17 0.66
N GLN A 46 -13.72 -2.03 0.44
CA GLN A 46 -14.32 -1.82 -0.90
C GLN A 46 -13.84 -0.56 -1.64
N ASN A 47 -13.31 0.45 -0.93
CA ASN A 47 -12.84 1.71 -1.51
C ASN A 47 -11.36 1.99 -1.21
N GLU A 48 -10.60 0.98 -0.81
CA GLU A 48 -9.21 1.17 -0.40
C GLU A 48 -8.26 1.08 -1.59
N PRO A 49 -7.29 2.01 -1.74
CA PRO A 49 -6.40 2.03 -2.90
C PRO A 49 -5.56 0.76 -3.10
N ILE A 50 -5.30 0.02 -2.03
CA ILE A 50 -4.57 -1.26 -2.07
C ILE A 50 -5.45 -2.43 -2.55
N VAL A 51 -6.77 -2.26 -2.58
CA VAL A 51 -7.74 -3.28 -3.00
C VAL A 51 -8.14 -2.98 -4.43
N LYS A 52 -7.74 -3.87 -5.35
CA LYS A 52 -8.10 -3.78 -6.77
C LYS A 52 -9.52 -4.28 -7.01
N SER A 53 -9.85 -5.41 -6.41
CA SER A 53 -11.19 -5.98 -6.40
C SER A 53 -11.38 -6.83 -5.16
N ILE A 54 -12.61 -6.97 -4.72
CA ILE A 54 -12.95 -7.84 -3.60
C ILE A 54 -14.29 -8.49 -3.88
N ASP A 55 -14.31 -9.81 -3.83
CA ASP A 55 -15.51 -10.65 -3.82
C ASP A 55 -15.51 -11.51 -2.56
N GLY A 56 -16.61 -12.24 -2.32
CA GLY A 56 -16.77 -13.03 -1.09
C GLY A 56 -15.75 -14.17 -0.91
N GLU A 57 -14.96 -14.47 -1.93
CA GLU A 57 -13.99 -15.57 -1.97
C GLU A 57 -12.56 -15.07 -2.19
N ARG A 58 -12.38 -13.91 -2.83
CA ARG A 58 -11.09 -13.40 -3.27
C ARG A 58 -10.99 -11.90 -3.06
N LEU A 59 -9.86 -11.49 -2.49
CA LEU A 59 -9.42 -10.11 -2.43
C LEU A 59 -8.19 -9.95 -3.32
N GLU A 60 -8.34 -9.24 -4.44
CA GLU A 60 -7.20 -8.86 -5.27
C GLU A 60 -6.57 -7.57 -4.77
N LEU A 61 -5.27 -7.63 -4.55
CA LEU A 61 -4.47 -6.47 -4.20
C LEU A 61 -4.07 -5.73 -5.45
N ALA A 62 -4.21 -4.41 -5.40
CA ALA A 62 -3.51 -3.53 -6.32
C ALA A 62 -2.02 -3.72 -6.03
N LEU A 63 -1.35 -4.51 -6.88
CA LEU A 63 0.09 -4.64 -6.84
C LEU A 63 0.64 -3.24 -7.05
N LEU A 64 1.07 -2.62 -5.94
CA LEU A 64 1.92 -1.46 -5.99
C LEU A 64 3.17 -1.95 -6.71
N ASN A 65 3.32 -1.59 -7.98
CA ASN A 65 4.55 -1.82 -8.73
C ASN A 65 5.70 -1.55 -7.76
N LYS A 66 6.57 -2.54 -7.56
CA LYS A 66 7.71 -2.41 -6.64
C LYS A 66 8.55 -1.17 -6.98
N ASP A 67 8.45 -0.66 -8.21
CA ASP A 67 9.00 0.62 -8.69
C ASP A 67 8.44 1.89 -8.02
N ARG A 68 7.29 1.84 -7.33
CA ARG A 68 6.67 3.03 -6.69
C ARG A 68 6.99 3.19 -5.20
N PHE A 69 7.55 2.18 -4.55
CA PHE A 69 8.17 2.39 -3.25
C PHE A 69 9.59 2.88 -3.50
N LYS A 70 9.75 4.20 -3.62
CA LYS A 70 11.04 4.87 -3.52
C LYS A 70 11.72 4.32 -2.27
N THR A 71 12.79 3.56 -2.47
CA THR A 71 13.67 3.19 -1.37
C THR A 71 14.27 4.49 -0.80
N PRO A 72 14.78 4.53 0.44
CA PRO A 72 15.49 5.71 0.95
C PRO A 72 16.61 6.19 0.01
N ALA A 73 17.18 5.28 -0.78
CA ALA A 73 18.15 5.59 -1.82
C ALA A 73 17.57 6.39 -3.01
N ASP A 74 16.30 6.19 -3.35
CA ASP A 74 15.62 6.95 -4.41
C ASP A 74 15.26 8.37 -3.97
N ALA A 75 14.96 8.58 -2.67
CA ALA A 75 14.72 9.90 -2.11
C ALA A 75 15.98 10.79 -2.14
N GLU A 76 17.15 10.22 -1.87
CA GLU A 76 18.45 10.92 -2.00
C GLU A 76 18.76 11.32 -3.45
N GLN A 77 18.31 10.53 -4.43
CA GLN A 77 18.53 10.82 -5.84
C GLN A 77 17.69 12.03 -6.31
N GLU A 78 16.44 12.12 -5.83
CA GLU A 78 15.55 13.26 -6.10
C GLU A 78 16.04 14.56 -5.45
N GLU A 79 16.55 14.51 -4.22
CA GLU A 79 17.16 15.69 -3.57
C GLU A 79 18.34 16.21 -4.39
N LYS A 80 19.19 15.32 -4.92
CA LYS A 80 20.33 15.70 -5.77
C LYS A 80 19.89 16.32 -7.09
N ASP A 81 18.83 15.84 -7.71
CA ASP A 81 18.29 16.40 -8.97
C ASP A 81 17.62 17.76 -8.78
N ILE A 82 16.91 17.96 -7.66
CA ILE A 82 16.34 19.27 -7.28
C ILE A 82 17.47 20.29 -7.03
N HIS A 83 18.52 19.88 -6.31
CA HIS A 83 19.66 20.76 -6.03
C HIS A 83 20.41 21.18 -7.32
N ARG A 84 20.56 20.27 -8.30
CA ARG A 84 21.14 20.60 -9.61
C ARG A 84 20.28 21.58 -10.42
N LYS A 85 18.96 21.42 -10.41
CA LYS A 85 18.06 22.33 -11.13
C LYS A 85 18.08 23.75 -10.53
N ALA A 86 18.12 23.86 -9.20
CA ALA A 86 18.25 25.14 -8.52
C ALA A 86 19.56 25.87 -8.88
N LEU A 87 20.69 25.16 -8.88
CA LEU A 87 21.99 25.72 -9.28
C LEU A 87 22.05 26.11 -10.76
N GLY A 88 21.33 25.39 -11.64
CA GLY A 88 21.24 25.71 -13.06
C GLY A 88 20.39 26.94 -13.37
N GLN A 89 19.34 27.21 -12.58
CA GLN A 89 18.52 28.43 -12.74
C GLN A 89 19.28 29.69 -12.31
N VAL A 90 20.04 29.63 -11.20
CA VAL A 90 20.82 30.78 -10.72
C VAL A 90 21.89 31.26 -11.72
N LYS A 91 22.41 30.38 -12.58
CA LYS A 91 23.36 30.75 -13.64
C LYS A 91 22.71 31.30 -14.91
N LYS A 92 21.39 31.20 -15.06
CA LYS A 92 20.67 31.66 -16.26
C LYS A 92 20.08 33.07 -16.08
N ASP A 93 20.06 33.57 -14.85
CA ASP A 93 19.63 34.92 -14.47
C ASP A 93 20.82 35.89 -14.22
N LEU A 94 22.03 35.56 -14.70
CA LEU A 94 23.24 36.39 -14.65
C LEU A 94 23.68 36.85 -16.05
#